data_AF-A0A382ZG12-F1
#
_entry.id   AF-A0A382ZG12-F1
#
_cell.length_a   1.000
_cell.length_b   1.000
_cell.length_c   1.000
_cell.angle_alpha   90.00
_cell.angle_beta   90.00
_cell.angle_gamma   90.00
#
_symmetry.space_group_name_H-M   'P 1'
#
loop_
_entity.id
_entity.type
_entity.pdbx_description
1 polymer ?
#
loop_
_entity_poly.entity_id
_entity_poly.type
_entity_poly.pdbx_seq_one_letter_code
_entity_poly.pdbx_strand_id
1 'polypeptide(L)'
;DLKLDNKKNGDGIKHYHKLGQLMSEHPNIFTRGFLIIGFPNETLQQIQDTISVAKEMTLDWYTIQLLTPLPSTEIYEQMVDFGLIEKDSLNTDGEGYTMFSVRESERQRIYEESKVTKSDQVLDLFSQNPDHIPSKKELSDLWFFVDYEINYKDIATLEDKTKILKLRAFLEDVSDRMTRDNPLANYFLSILEAKLHNTESSNRRTELSKAYVNKSKHWRNRFDFLGLNY
;
A
#
# COMPACT_ATOMS: atom_id res chain seq x y z
N ASP A 1 8.70 16.39 -1.52
CA ASP A 1 7.39 16.12 -2.14
C ASP A 1 7.53 16.06 -3.64
N LEU A 2 7.62 14.85 -4.19
CA LEU A 2 7.91 14.63 -5.61
C LEU A 2 6.61 14.25 -6.33
N LYS A 3 6.00 15.23 -7.00
CA LYS A 3 5.02 14.98 -8.06
C LYS A 3 5.78 14.36 -9.23
N LEU A 4 5.38 13.17 -9.69
CA LEU A 4 5.73 12.64 -11.01
C LEU A 4 4.90 13.40 -12.07
N ASP A 5 5.20 14.69 -12.25
CA ASP A 5 4.62 15.49 -13.32
C ASP A 5 5.32 15.14 -14.64
N ASN A 6 4.64 14.33 -15.47
CA ASN A 6 5.15 13.66 -16.67
C ASN A 6 5.65 14.60 -17.79
N LYS A 7 5.65 15.93 -17.60
CA LYS A 7 6.17 16.90 -18.57
C LYS A 7 7.49 17.57 -18.21
N LYS A 8 8.00 17.42 -16.97
CA LYS A 8 9.31 17.99 -16.55
C LYS A 8 10.30 16.97 -15.97
N ASN A 9 9.90 15.71 -15.77
CA ASN A 9 10.58 14.76 -14.88
C ASN A 9 11.43 13.66 -15.53
N GLY A 10 11.93 13.87 -16.75
CA GLY A 10 12.85 12.91 -17.39
C GLY A 10 14.11 12.62 -16.57
N ASP A 11 14.54 13.53 -15.70
CA ASP A 11 15.72 13.33 -14.84
C ASP A 11 15.39 12.68 -13.49
N GLY A 12 14.19 12.89 -12.93
CA GLY A 12 13.77 12.23 -11.69
C GLY A 12 13.74 10.71 -11.80
N ILE A 13 13.12 10.20 -12.86
CA ILE A 13 13.03 8.75 -13.16
C ILE A 13 14.42 8.13 -13.34
N LYS A 14 15.34 8.82 -14.03
CA LYS A 14 16.73 8.38 -14.17
C LYS A 14 17.46 8.28 -12.83
N HIS A 15 17.23 9.23 -11.92
CA HIS A 15 17.80 9.17 -10.58
C HIS A 15 17.28 7.98 -9.78
N TYR A 16 15.99 7.66 -9.93
CA TYR A 16 15.38 6.50 -9.27
C TYR A 16 15.93 5.16 -9.78
N HIS A 17 16.08 4.99 -11.10
CA HIS A 17 16.73 3.79 -11.64
C HIS A 17 18.17 3.64 -11.17
N LYS A 18 18.92 4.75 -11.15
CA LYS A 18 20.30 4.75 -10.66
C LYS A 18 20.37 4.38 -9.17
N LEU A 19 19.40 4.84 -8.36
CA LEU A 19 19.30 4.45 -6.96
C LEU A 19 19.02 2.95 -6.81
N GLY A 20 18.07 2.40 -7.57
CA GLY A 20 17.77 0.96 -7.54
C GLY A 20 18.99 0.10 -7.87
N GLN A 21 19.73 0.47 -8.92
CA GLN A 21 20.99 -0.19 -9.29
C GLN A 21 22.03 -0.09 -8.17
N LEU A 22 22.26 1.09 -7.61
CA LEU A 22 23.24 1.28 -6.53
C LEU A 22 22.88 0.46 -5.28
N MET A 23 21.60 0.43 -4.91
CA MET A 23 21.17 -0.32 -3.72
C MET A 23 21.26 -1.83 -3.91
N SER A 24 21.15 -2.33 -5.15
CA SER A 24 21.36 -3.76 -5.46
C SER A 24 22.78 -4.23 -5.16
N GLU A 25 23.77 -3.33 -5.19
CA GLU A 25 25.17 -3.60 -4.83
C GLU A 25 25.37 -3.71 -3.30
N HIS A 26 24.37 -3.31 -2.51
CA HIS A 26 24.39 -3.31 -1.04
C HIS A 26 23.24 -4.15 -0.46
N PRO A 27 23.20 -5.47 -0.69
CA PRO A 27 22.03 -6.30 -0.39
C PRO A 27 21.67 -6.39 1.10
N ASN A 28 22.61 -6.06 1.99
CA ASN A 28 22.41 -6.04 3.45
C ASN A 28 21.73 -4.77 3.97
N ILE A 29 21.54 -3.74 3.13
CA ILE A 29 20.78 -2.54 3.47
C ILE A 29 19.30 -2.81 3.19
N PHE A 30 18.44 -2.52 4.17
CA PHE A 30 17.00 -2.52 3.97
C PHE A 30 16.57 -1.19 3.34
N THR A 31 16.02 -1.25 2.14
CA THR A 31 15.62 -0.07 1.37
C THR A 31 14.13 0.14 1.41
N ARG A 32 13.73 1.38 1.73
CA ARG A 32 12.32 1.77 1.81
C ARG A 32 12.04 2.97 0.92
N GLY A 33 11.13 2.79 -0.02
CA GLY A 33 10.58 3.87 -0.84
C GLY A 33 9.33 4.48 -0.21
N PHE A 34 9.06 5.74 -0.53
CA PHE A 34 7.83 6.43 -0.15
C PHE A 34 7.13 6.90 -1.42
N LEU A 35 5.87 6.52 -1.58
CA LEU A 35 5.04 6.86 -2.72
C LEU A 35 3.80 7.61 -2.24
N ILE A 36 3.38 8.60 -3.00
CA ILE A 36 2.15 9.34 -2.75
C ILE A 36 1.28 9.20 -3.98
N ILE A 37 0.01 8.84 -3.79
CA ILE A 37 -1.01 8.77 -4.84
C ILE A 37 -2.26 9.55 -4.40
N GLY A 38 -3.17 9.83 -5.32
CA GLY A 38 -4.36 10.64 -5.11
C GLY A 38 -4.12 12.13 -5.28
N PHE A 39 -3.16 12.53 -6.13
CA PHE A 39 -3.02 13.93 -6.51
C PHE A 39 -4.25 14.43 -7.28
N PRO A 40 -4.58 15.74 -7.21
CA PRO A 40 -5.66 16.31 -8.00
C PRO A 40 -5.46 16.01 -9.49
N ASN A 41 -6.51 15.50 -10.12
CA ASN A 41 -6.52 15.09 -11.54
C ASN A 41 -5.56 13.95 -11.89
N GLU A 42 -5.05 13.20 -10.90
CA GLU A 42 -4.25 12.01 -11.15
C GLU A 42 -5.15 10.92 -11.74
N THR A 43 -4.80 10.43 -12.93
CA THR A 43 -5.56 9.38 -13.62
C THR A 43 -5.13 7.99 -13.18
N LEU A 44 -5.97 6.99 -13.44
CA LEU A 44 -5.60 5.58 -13.22
C LEU A 44 -4.32 5.18 -13.96
N GLN A 45 -4.10 5.69 -15.18
CA GLN A 45 -2.86 5.46 -15.93
C GLN A 45 -1.63 5.98 -15.17
N GLN A 46 -1.69 7.18 -14.59
CA GLN A 46 -0.57 7.75 -13.83
C GLN A 46 -0.28 6.95 -12.55
N ILE A 47 -1.31 6.38 -11.93
CA ILE A 47 -1.14 5.47 -10.79
C ILE A 47 -0.48 4.15 -11.26
N GLN A 48 -0.86 3.60 -12.42
CA GLN A 48 -0.19 2.44 -13.01
C GLN A 48 1.29 2.73 -13.36
N ASP A 49 1.59 3.91 -13.88
CA ASP A 49 2.96 4.35 -14.15
C ASP A 49 3.77 4.38 -12.84
N THR A 50 3.16 4.85 -11.75
CA THR A 50 3.77 4.84 -10.40
C THR A 50 4.07 3.43 -9.91
N ILE A 51 3.14 2.47 -10.09
CA ILE A 51 3.38 1.05 -9.77
C ILE A 51 4.56 0.51 -10.59
N SER A 52 4.60 0.84 -11.89
CA SER A 52 5.62 0.36 -12.82
C SER A 52 7.01 0.83 -12.40
N VAL A 53 7.17 2.12 -12.11
CA VAL A 53 8.44 2.69 -11.61
C VAL A 53 8.85 2.04 -10.29
N ALA A 54 7.92 1.82 -9.36
CA ALA A 54 8.22 1.18 -8.09
C ALA A 54 8.74 -0.26 -8.26
N LYS A 55 8.13 -1.03 -9.17
CA LYS A 55 8.57 -2.39 -9.52
C LYS A 55 9.93 -2.38 -10.21
N GLU A 56 10.18 -1.45 -11.12
CA GLU A 56 11.47 -1.31 -11.82
C GLU A 56 12.63 -0.94 -10.89
N MET A 57 12.37 -0.15 -9.85
CA MET A 57 13.38 0.20 -8.84
C MET A 57 13.75 -0.96 -7.91
N THR A 58 12.87 -1.96 -7.76
CA THR A 58 13.10 -3.20 -6.99
C THR A 58 13.53 -3.05 -5.52
N LEU A 59 13.18 -1.93 -4.86
CA LEU A 59 13.44 -1.72 -3.44
C LEU A 59 12.80 -2.83 -2.56
N ASP A 60 13.19 -2.91 -1.29
CA ASP A 60 12.70 -3.94 -0.38
C ASP A 60 11.26 -3.70 0.06
N TRP A 61 10.86 -2.45 0.26
CA TRP A 61 9.51 -2.11 0.68
C TRP A 61 9.11 -0.69 0.24
N TYR A 62 7.82 -0.49 -0.03
CA TYR A 62 7.25 0.83 -0.30
C TYR A 62 6.17 1.19 0.71
N THR A 63 6.21 2.43 1.18
CA THR A 63 5.10 3.01 1.94
C THR A 63 4.31 3.91 1.03
N ILE A 64 3.09 3.49 0.72
CA ILE A 64 2.16 4.29 -0.06
C ILE A 64 1.31 5.11 0.89
N GLN A 65 1.15 6.39 0.56
CA GLN A 65 0.32 7.35 1.27
C GLN A 65 -0.67 7.99 0.29
N LEU A 66 -1.93 8.14 0.70
CA LEU A 66 -2.87 9.00 0.02
C LEU A 66 -2.55 10.46 0.33
N LEU A 67 -2.51 11.29 -0.70
CA LEU A 67 -2.24 12.71 -0.56
C LEU A 67 -3.17 13.33 0.49
N THR A 68 -2.55 13.83 1.56
CA THR A 68 -3.24 14.55 2.63
C THR A 68 -2.81 16.02 2.54
N PRO A 69 -3.67 16.93 2.06
CA PRO A 69 -3.31 18.34 1.95
C PRO A 69 -3.19 18.95 3.35
N LEU A 70 -1.96 19.27 3.74
CA LEU A 70 -1.71 19.96 5.00
C LEU A 70 -1.97 21.46 4.84
N PRO A 71 -2.62 22.13 5.80
CA PRO A 71 -2.76 23.58 5.78
C PRO A 71 -1.40 24.25 5.59
N SER A 72 -1.37 25.36 4.84
CA SER A 72 -0.13 26.10 4.54
C SER A 72 0.83 25.42 3.56
N THR A 73 0.37 24.44 2.78
CA THR A 73 1.13 23.88 1.65
C THR A 73 0.57 24.37 0.31
N GLU A 74 1.42 24.51 -0.71
CA GLU A 74 0.99 24.89 -2.07
C GLU A 74 -0.06 23.92 -2.63
N ILE A 75 0.02 22.64 -2.25
CA ILE A 75 -0.96 21.63 -2.66
C ILE A 75 -2.33 21.83 -1.99
N TYR A 76 -2.38 22.39 -0.77
CA TYR A 76 -3.64 22.75 -0.12
C TYR A 76 -4.33 23.89 -0.88
N GLU A 77 -3.59 24.93 -1.26
CA GLU A 77 -4.13 26.04 -2.05
C GLU A 77 -4.68 25.54 -3.40
N GLN A 78 -3.90 24.70 -4.11
CA GLN A 78 -4.36 24.06 -5.36
C GLN A 78 -5.64 23.25 -5.17
N MET A 79 -5.76 22.48 -4.07
CA MET A 79 -6.95 21.67 -3.80
C MET A 79 -8.17 22.51 -3.42
N VAL A 80 -7.98 23.65 -2.76
CA VAL A 80 -9.06 24.64 -2.51
C VAL A 80 -9.50 25.25 -3.84
N ASP A 81 -8.54 25.65 -4.69
CA ASP A 81 -8.82 26.27 -5.99
C ASP A 81 -9.57 25.31 -6.95
N PHE A 82 -9.27 24.01 -6.89
CA PHE A 82 -10.00 22.98 -7.63
C PHE A 82 -11.36 22.61 -7.00
N GLY A 83 -11.73 23.19 -5.86
CA GLY A 83 -12.99 22.88 -5.15
C GLY A 83 -13.03 21.47 -4.56
N LEU A 84 -11.87 20.83 -4.34
CA LEU A 84 -11.76 19.46 -3.82
C LEU A 84 -11.79 19.37 -2.30
N ILE A 85 -11.47 20.48 -1.62
CA ILE A 85 -11.52 20.66 -0.17
C ILE A 85 -12.11 22.04 0.17
N GLU A 86 -12.88 22.14 1.26
CA GLU A 86 -13.32 23.44 1.75
C GLU A 86 -12.20 24.11 2.55
N LYS A 87 -12.00 25.40 2.29
CA LYS A 87 -11.05 26.25 3.02
C LYS A 87 -11.37 26.20 4.52
N ASP A 88 -10.34 26.03 5.34
CA ASP A 88 -10.41 25.91 6.80
C ASP A 88 -11.13 24.66 7.35
N SER A 89 -11.55 23.73 6.48
CA SER A 89 -11.97 22.38 6.88
C SER A 89 -10.76 21.43 6.86
N LEU A 90 -10.28 21.04 8.03
CA LEU A 90 -9.41 19.88 8.18
C LEU A 90 -10.29 18.69 8.53
N ASN A 91 -10.70 17.92 7.54
CA ASN A 91 -11.25 16.60 7.82
C ASN A 91 -10.11 15.68 8.27
N THR A 92 -9.73 15.79 9.54
CA THR A 92 -8.83 14.84 10.22
C THR A 92 -9.52 13.50 10.46
N ASP A 93 -10.85 13.51 10.45
CA ASP A 93 -11.70 12.39 10.78
C ASP A 93 -12.40 11.89 9.51
N GLY A 94 -11.68 11.13 8.67
CA GLY A 94 -12.27 10.63 7.42
C GLY A 94 -11.33 9.88 6.48
N GLU A 95 -11.94 9.30 5.44
CA GLU A 95 -11.27 8.68 4.30
C GLU A 95 -10.26 9.65 3.68
N GLY A 96 -9.03 9.18 3.42
CA GLY A 96 -7.93 9.99 2.87
C GLY A 96 -6.85 10.44 3.85
N TYR A 97 -7.12 10.47 5.17
CA TYR A 97 -6.09 10.81 6.17
C TYR A 97 -5.20 9.59 6.46
N THR A 98 -4.25 9.28 5.58
CA THR A 98 -3.41 8.07 5.66
C THR A 98 -2.00 8.34 6.15
N MET A 99 -1.84 9.29 7.08
CA MET A 99 -0.53 9.65 7.65
C MET A 99 0.25 8.45 8.20
N PHE A 100 -0.42 7.31 8.44
CA PHE A 100 0.20 6.02 8.73
C PHE A 100 -0.60 4.88 8.09
N SER A 101 -0.37 4.63 6.80
CA SER A 101 -0.97 3.51 6.03
C SER A 101 -0.79 2.14 6.69
N VAL A 102 0.28 1.98 7.50
CA VAL A 102 0.52 0.79 8.33
C VAL A 102 -0.61 0.50 9.34
N ARG A 103 -1.51 1.44 9.61
CA ARG A 103 -2.63 1.28 10.54
C ARG A 103 -3.98 1.02 9.86
N GLU A 104 -4.02 0.60 8.59
CA GLU A 104 -5.28 0.25 7.93
C GLU A 104 -6.10 -0.77 8.73
N SER A 105 -5.48 -1.87 9.16
CA SER A 105 -6.17 -2.91 9.94
C SER A 105 -6.77 -2.35 11.23
N GLU A 106 -6.06 -1.45 11.91
CA GLU A 106 -6.54 -0.77 13.11
C GLU A 106 -7.71 0.18 12.81
N ARG A 107 -7.61 0.98 11.74
CA ARG A 107 -8.69 1.85 11.28
C ARG A 107 -9.93 1.05 10.91
N GLN A 108 -9.75 -0.04 10.18
CA GLN A 108 -10.85 -0.92 9.78
C GLN A 108 -11.52 -1.56 11.00
N ARG A 109 -10.74 -1.99 12.01
CA ARG A 109 -11.31 -2.49 13.27
C ARG A 109 -12.15 -1.44 13.98
N ILE A 110 -11.65 -0.20 14.08
CA ILE A 110 -12.41 0.92 14.68
C ILE A 110 -13.73 1.14 13.92
N TYR A 111 -13.71 1.09 12.58
CA TYR A 111 -14.93 1.22 11.78
C TYR A 111 -15.92 0.08 12.01
N GLU A 112 -15.45 -1.18 12.03
CA GLU A 112 -16.28 -2.35 12.28
C GLU A 112 -16.88 -2.35 13.69
N GLU A 113 -16.10 -1.95 14.70
CA GLU A 113 -16.56 -1.77 16.09
C GLU A 113 -17.58 -0.63 16.21
N SER A 114 -17.41 0.45 15.45
CA SER A 114 -18.33 1.60 15.42
C SER A 114 -19.64 1.35 14.67
N LYS A 115 -19.82 0.18 14.04
CA LYS A 115 -20.97 -0.19 13.19
C LYS A 115 -21.23 0.75 12.00
N VAL A 116 -20.22 1.52 11.57
CA VAL A 116 -20.31 2.34 10.36
C VAL A 116 -20.17 1.42 9.16
N THR A 117 -21.28 1.10 8.51
CA THR A 117 -21.29 0.27 7.31
C THR A 117 -20.82 1.09 6.10
N LYS A 118 -19.65 0.76 5.55
CA LYS A 118 -19.25 1.22 4.23
C LYS A 118 -19.65 0.21 3.15
N SER A 119 -19.64 0.67 1.91
CA SER A 119 -19.80 -0.21 0.76
C SER A 119 -18.61 -1.16 0.70
N ASP A 120 -18.88 -2.47 0.83
CA ASP A 120 -17.85 -3.52 0.92
C ASP A 120 -17.39 -4.06 -0.45
N GLN A 121 -17.81 -3.42 -1.56
CA GLN A 121 -17.44 -3.89 -2.90
C GLN A 121 -16.03 -3.39 -3.22
N VAL A 122 -15.08 -4.31 -3.34
CA VAL A 122 -13.76 -4.02 -3.90
C VAL A 122 -13.93 -3.81 -5.40
N LEU A 123 -13.63 -2.60 -5.86
CA LEU A 123 -13.72 -2.25 -7.28
C LEU A 123 -12.41 -2.66 -7.97
N ASP A 124 -12.52 -3.45 -9.04
CA ASP A 124 -11.41 -3.60 -9.98
C ASP A 124 -11.29 -2.30 -10.79
N LEU A 125 -10.46 -1.39 -10.31
CA LEU A 125 -10.32 -0.07 -10.91
C LEU A 125 -9.41 -0.10 -12.15
N PHE A 126 -8.50 -1.07 -12.25
CA PHE A 126 -7.55 -1.13 -13.38
C PHE A 126 -8.14 -1.74 -14.65
N SER A 127 -9.32 -2.35 -14.60
CA SER A 127 -10.11 -2.70 -15.79
C SER A 127 -10.98 -1.56 -16.31
N GLN A 128 -10.96 -0.40 -15.64
CA GLN A 128 -11.69 0.80 -16.08
C GLN A 128 -10.90 1.62 -17.11
N ASN A 129 -11.49 2.74 -17.54
CA ASN A 129 -10.86 3.68 -18.46
C ASN A 129 -9.56 4.24 -17.87
N PRO A 130 -8.39 4.14 -18.55
CA PRO A 130 -7.11 4.66 -18.05
C PRO A 130 -7.10 6.16 -17.72
N ASP A 131 -7.94 6.95 -18.39
CA ASP A 131 -8.08 8.39 -18.15
C ASP A 131 -9.04 8.73 -16.99
N HIS A 132 -9.64 7.73 -16.34
CA HIS A 132 -10.51 7.94 -15.19
C HIS A 132 -9.73 8.56 -14.04
N ILE A 133 -10.32 9.58 -13.41
CA ILE A 133 -9.78 10.23 -12.22
C ILE A 133 -10.51 9.63 -11.01
N PRO A 134 -9.82 8.91 -10.12
CA PRO A 134 -10.45 8.25 -8.99
C PRO A 134 -11.09 9.24 -8.00
N SER A 135 -12.29 8.91 -7.55
CA SER A 135 -12.94 9.55 -6.42
C SER A 135 -12.23 9.22 -5.09
N LYS A 136 -12.51 9.99 -4.02
CA LYS A 136 -11.94 9.74 -2.68
C LYS A 136 -12.19 8.32 -2.17
N LYS A 137 -13.35 7.75 -2.48
CA LYS A 137 -13.72 6.38 -2.11
C LYS A 137 -12.86 5.36 -2.88
N GLU A 138 -12.73 5.55 -4.19
CA GLU A 138 -11.91 4.69 -5.06
C GLU A 138 -10.42 4.75 -4.69
N LEU A 139 -9.91 5.91 -4.27
CA LEU A 139 -8.54 6.06 -3.79
C LEU A 139 -8.22 5.16 -2.58
N SER A 140 -9.19 4.91 -1.70
CA SER A 140 -8.97 4.00 -0.56
C SER A 140 -8.75 2.55 -1.01
N ASP A 141 -9.50 2.09 -2.01
CA ASP A 141 -9.35 0.74 -2.57
C ASP A 141 -8.11 0.64 -3.48
N LEU A 142 -7.80 1.71 -4.23
CA LEU A 142 -6.56 1.80 -5.01
C LEU A 142 -5.33 1.74 -4.12
N TRP A 143 -5.32 2.44 -3.00
CA TRP A 143 -4.20 2.39 -2.07
C TRP A 143 -3.90 0.95 -1.63
N PHE A 144 -4.93 0.18 -1.29
CA PHE A 144 -4.79 -1.24 -0.89
C PHE A 144 -4.22 -2.07 -2.05
N PHE A 145 -4.76 -1.90 -3.26
CA PHE A 145 -4.29 -2.64 -4.42
C PHE A 145 -2.85 -2.29 -4.80
N VAL A 146 -2.50 -1.00 -4.78
CA VAL A 146 -1.13 -0.54 -5.05
C VAL A 146 -0.16 -1.13 -4.03
N ASP A 147 -0.53 -1.17 -2.75
CA ASP A 147 0.27 -1.80 -1.69
C ASP A 147 0.46 -3.29 -1.95
N TYR A 148 -0.61 -4.01 -2.28
CA TYR A 148 -0.55 -5.42 -2.67
C TYR A 148 0.37 -5.65 -3.88
N GLU A 149 0.14 -4.94 -4.97
CA GLU A 149 0.86 -5.11 -6.24
C GLU A 149 2.35 -4.87 -6.10
N ILE A 150 2.76 -3.86 -5.30
CA ILE A 150 4.15 -3.47 -5.16
C ILE A 150 4.87 -4.33 -4.11
N ASN A 151 4.25 -4.55 -2.95
CA ASN A 151 4.95 -5.11 -1.80
C ASN A 151 4.73 -6.61 -1.60
N TYR A 152 3.57 -7.14 -1.99
CA TYR A 152 3.16 -8.48 -1.58
C TYR A 152 3.11 -9.48 -2.72
N LYS A 153 2.59 -9.09 -3.89
CA LYS A 153 2.30 -9.99 -5.02
C LYS A 153 3.49 -10.88 -5.41
N ASP A 154 4.68 -10.30 -5.46
CA ASP A 154 5.89 -11.01 -5.93
C ASP A 154 6.56 -11.86 -4.81
N ILE A 155 6.10 -11.78 -3.55
CA ILE A 155 6.65 -12.58 -2.45
C ILE A 155 6.49 -14.08 -2.73
N ALA A 156 5.37 -14.49 -3.34
CA ALA A 156 5.10 -15.91 -3.62
C ALA A 156 6.18 -16.55 -4.50
N THR A 157 6.71 -15.81 -5.48
CA THR A 157 7.71 -16.27 -6.44
C THR A 157 9.14 -15.85 -6.07
N LEU A 158 9.34 -15.10 -4.98
CA LEU A 158 10.66 -14.64 -4.54
C LEU A 158 11.56 -15.82 -4.12
N GLU A 159 12.79 -15.83 -4.64
CA GLU A 159 13.82 -16.85 -4.34
C GLU A 159 15.09 -16.27 -3.70
N ASP A 160 15.31 -14.94 -3.80
CA ASP A 160 16.48 -14.29 -3.20
C ASP A 160 16.44 -14.41 -1.66
N LYS A 161 17.36 -15.21 -1.12
CA LYS A 161 17.44 -15.49 0.32
C LYS A 161 17.65 -14.23 1.16
N THR A 162 18.43 -13.26 0.69
CA THR A 162 18.69 -12.02 1.42
C THR A 162 17.44 -11.16 1.47
N LYS A 163 16.73 -11.02 0.34
CA LYS A 163 15.47 -10.28 0.28
C LYS A 163 14.37 -10.97 1.11
N ILE A 164 14.30 -12.31 1.09
CA ILE A 164 13.40 -13.09 1.95
C ILE A 164 13.65 -12.78 3.43
N LEU A 165 14.92 -12.81 3.89
CA LEU A 165 15.24 -12.52 5.29
C LEU A 165 14.87 -11.08 5.69
N LYS A 166 15.13 -10.11 4.81
CA LYS A 166 14.75 -8.71 5.00
C LYS A 166 13.25 -8.53 5.13
N LEU A 167 12.48 -9.10 4.19
CA LEU A 167 11.02 -9.03 4.20
C LEU A 167 10.43 -9.78 5.40
N ARG A 168 11.00 -10.92 5.79
CA ARG A 168 10.54 -11.70 6.95
C ARG A 168 10.66 -10.86 8.22
N ALA A 169 11.83 -10.24 8.46
CA ALA A 169 12.04 -9.37 9.60
C ALA A 169 11.10 -8.17 9.60
N PHE A 170 10.87 -7.56 8.43
CA PHE A 170 9.98 -6.41 8.31
C PHE A 170 8.51 -6.78 8.52
N LEU A 171 8.02 -7.86 7.91
CA LEU A 171 6.63 -8.29 8.08
C LEU A 171 6.34 -8.84 9.49
N GLU A 172 7.33 -9.40 10.18
CA GLU A 172 7.23 -9.74 11.60
C GLU A 172 6.99 -8.48 12.44
N ASP A 173 7.78 -7.41 12.19
CA ASP A 173 7.62 -6.12 12.86
C ASP A 173 6.26 -5.46 12.54
N VAL A 174 5.82 -5.52 11.27
CA VAL A 174 4.49 -5.05 10.85
C VAL A 174 3.39 -5.81 11.61
N SER A 175 3.46 -7.15 11.61
CA SER A 175 2.41 -8.02 12.16
C SER A 175 2.31 -7.96 13.69
N ASP A 176 3.43 -7.79 14.39
CA ASP A 176 3.49 -7.96 15.84
C ASP A 176 3.61 -6.64 16.61
N ARG A 177 4.19 -5.60 15.99
CA ARG A 177 4.46 -4.32 16.66
C ARG A 177 3.76 -3.12 16.02
N MET A 178 3.79 -2.98 14.69
CA MET A 178 3.32 -1.75 14.03
C MET A 178 1.79 -1.70 13.89
N THR A 179 1.16 -2.84 13.65
CA THR A 179 -0.30 -2.99 13.57
C THR A 179 -0.76 -4.23 14.32
N ARG A 180 -2.06 -4.32 14.56
CA ARG A 180 -2.70 -5.48 15.20
C ARG A 180 -3.62 -6.15 14.21
N ASP A 181 -3.70 -7.47 14.29
CA ASP A 181 -4.68 -8.28 13.56
C ASP A 181 -4.68 -8.04 12.04
N ASN A 182 -3.50 -7.78 11.44
CA ASN A 182 -3.38 -7.62 9.99
C ASN A 182 -3.29 -9.01 9.31
N PRO A 183 -4.35 -9.47 8.61
CA PRO A 183 -4.33 -10.77 7.95
C PRO A 183 -3.36 -10.83 6.79
N LEU A 184 -3.27 -9.77 5.97
CA LEU A 184 -2.42 -9.75 4.78
C LEU A 184 -0.94 -9.89 5.14
N ALA A 185 -0.48 -9.15 6.16
CA ALA A 185 0.89 -9.24 6.65
C ALA A 185 1.19 -10.65 7.21
N ASN A 186 0.28 -11.24 7.99
CA ASN A 186 0.46 -12.60 8.51
C ASN A 186 0.43 -13.66 7.39
N TYR A 187 -0.39 -13.46 6.35
CA TYR A 187 -0.45 -14.34 5.19
C TYR A 187 0.89 -14.41 4.46
N PHE A 188 1.45 -13.26 4.09
CA PHE A 188 2.72 -13.23 3.37
C PHE A 188 3.92 -13.57 4.25
N LEU A 189 3.84 -13.29 5.56
CA LEU A 189 4.83 -13.76 6.51
C LEU A 189 4.84 -15.30 6.63
N SER A 190 3.68 -15.98 6.54
CA SER A 190 3.65 -17.44 6.55
C SER A 190 4.37 -18.02 5.33
N ILE A 191 4.19 -17.43 4.14
CA ILE A 191 4.89 -17.81 2.91
C ILE A 191 6.41 -17.66 3.07
N LEU A 192 6.88 -16.54 3.65
CA LEU A 192 8.30 -16.31 3.90
C LEU A 192 8.88 -17.32 4.90
N GLU A 193 8.16 -17.62 5.98
CA GLU A 193 8.57 -18.63 6.96
C GLU A 193 8.64 -20.03 6.33
N ALA A 194 7.69 -20.39 5.46
CA ALA A 194 7.73 -21.64 4.71
C ALA A 194 8.96 -21.74 3.78
N LYS A 195 9.29 -20.64 3.06
CA LYS A 195 10.49 -20.54 2.22
C LYS A 195 11.79 -20.69 3.02
N LEU A 196 11.77 -20.33 4.30
CA LEU A 196 12.89 -20.50 5.23
C LEU A 196 12.88 -21.86 5.96
N HIS A 197 11.95 -22.76 5.62
CA HIS A 197 11.73 -24.06 6.27
C HIS A 197 11.33 -23.98 7.75
N ASN A 198 10.76 -22.86 8.19
CA ASN A 198 10.26 -22.66 9.54
C ASN A 198 8.78 -23.08 9.64
N THR A 199 8.52 -24.37 9.48
CA THR A 199 7.16 -24.93 9.34
C THR A 199 6.22 -24.56 10.49
N GLU A 200 6.69 -24.56 11.73
CA GLU A 200 5.87 -24.20 12.90
C GLU A 200 5.42 -22.73 12.84
N SER A 201 6.36 -21.81 12.56
CA SER A 201 6.06 -20.38 12.43
C SER A 201 5.11 -20.13 11.27
N SER A 202 5.37 -20.76 10.11
CA SER A 202 4.49 -20.71 8.95
C SER A 202 3.05 -21.11 9.30
N ASN A 203 2.86 -22.28 9.94
CA ASN A 203 1.53 -22.76 10.32
C ASN A 203 0.83 -21.79 11.28
N ARG A 204 1.55 -21.28 12.29
CA ARG A 204 1.00 -20.31 13.23
C ARG A 204 0.54 -19.03 12.52
N ARG A 205 1.34 -18.49 11.59
CA ARG A 205 1.01 -17.28 10.84
C ARG A 205 -0.19 -17.48 9.90
N THR A 206 -0.28 -18.65 9.27
CA THR A 206 -1.47 -19.04 8.48
C THR A 206 -2.73 -19.07 9.34
N GLU A 207 -2.70 -19.69 10.51
CA GLU A 207 -3.87 -19.73 11.40
C GLU A 207 -4.27 -18.35 11.92
N LEU A 208 -3.30 -17.46 12.21
CA LEU A 208 -3.57 -16.06 12.55
C LEU A 208 -4.26 -15.33 11.38
N SER A 209 -3.71 -15.43 10.17
CA SER A 209 -4.32 -14.84 8.98
C SER A 209 -5.76 -15.31 8.81
N LYS A 210 -6.01 -16.63 8.84
CA LYS A 210 -7.36 -17.21 8.77
C LYS A 210 -8.29 -16.65 9.83
N ALA A 211 -7.84 -16.59 11.08
CA ALA A 211 -8.64 -16.10 12.18
C ALA A 211 -9.02 -14.62 12.01
N TYR A 212 -8.13 -13.79 11.48
CA TYR A 212 -8.38 -12.37 11.23
C TYR A 212 -9.29 -12.15 10.02
N VAL A 213 -9.07 -12.87 8.92
CA VAL A 213 -9.97 -12.79 7.76
C VAL A 213 -11.39 -13.23 8.14
N ASN A 214 -11.55 -14.34 8.87
CA ASN A 214 -12.88 -14.84 9.26
C ASN A 214 -13.67 -13.90 10.18
N LYS A 215 -13.00 -12.96 10.86
CA LYS A 215 -13.66 -11.98 11.73
C LYS A 215 -14.13 -10.73 10.97
N SER A 216 -13.58 -10.44 9.80
CA SER A 216 -13.83 -9.19 9.08
C SER A 216 -14.36 -9.45 7.67
N LYS A 217 -15.57 -8.95 7.38
CA LYS A 217 -16.14 -9.00 6.03
C LYS A 217 -15.28 -8.22 5.04
N HIS A 218 -14.70 -7.10 5.48
CA HIS A 218 -13.81 -6.28 4.68
C HIS A 218 -12.57 -7.08 4.22
N TRP A 219 -11.92 -7.81 5.13
CA TRP A 219 -10.77 -8.64 4.79
C TRP A 219 -11.14 -9.85 3.95
N ARG A 220 -12.29 -10.50 4.19
CA ARG A 220 -12.78 -11.58 3.31
C ARG A 220 -12.89 -11.12 1.87
N ASN A 221 -13.58 -10.01 1.64
CA ASN A 221 -13.78 -9.49 0.28
C ASN A 221 -12.45 -9.14 -0.42
N ARG A 222 -11.46 -8.63 0.32
CA ARG A 222 -10.11 -8.35 -0.22
C ARG A 222 -9.34 -9.62 -0.56
N PHE A 223 -9.37 -10.63 0.31
CA PHE A 223 -8.72 -11.92 0.01
C PHE A 223 -9.38 -12.62 -1.18
N ASP A 224 -10.72 -12.61 -1.24
CA ASP A 224 -11.48 -13.17 -2.36
C ASP A 224 -11.15 -12.44 -3.67
N PHE A 225 -11.10 -11.11 -3.65
CA PHE A 225 -10.73 -10.28 -4.80
C PHE A 225 -9.32 -10.58 -5.31
N LEU A 226 -8.36 -10.74 -4.40
CA LEU A 226 -6.98 -11.06 -4.74
C LEU A 226 -6.74 -12.54 -5.08
N GLY A 227 -7.76 -13.40 -4.93
CA GLY A 227 -7.64 -14.85 -5.12
C GLY A 227 -6.71 -15.53 -4.10
N LEU A 228 -6.56 -14.96 -2.91
CA LEU A 228 -5.70 -15.48 -1.85
C LEU A 228 -6.45 -16.56 -1.07
N ASN A 229 -5.90 -17.78 -1.07
CA ASN A 229 -6.44 -18.88 -0.27
C ASN A 229 -5.88 -18.81 1.15
N TYR A 230 -6.72 -18.50 2.13
CA TYR A 230 -6.37 -18.43 3.54
C TYR A 230 -6.85 -19.65 4.31
#